data_AF-W4UZD8-F1
#
_entry.id   AF-W4UZD8-F1
#
_cell.length_a   1.000
_cell.length_b   1.000
_cell.length_c   1.000
_cell.angle_alpha   90.00
_cell.angle_beta   90.00
_cell.angle_gamma   90.00
#
_symmetry.space_group_name_H-M   'P 1'
#
loop_
_entity.id
_entity.type
_entity.pdbx_description
1 polymer ?
#
loop_
_entity_poly.entity_id
_entity_poly.type
_entity_poly.pdbx_seq_one_letter_code
_entity_poly.pdbx_strand_id
1 'polypeptide(L)'
;MEDVTEVSADALSSGNAETLISSAVAGLNADDIESFQILKDGSATSIYGARAMAGVIVVTTKRGKAGTSRINYTGEFTVRMKPKYNDFNIMNSQEQMGVYKELENAGYLTLAGTFRASNSGVYGKMYHLINTYNPATGGYALLNTEEARNAYLREAEYRNTDWFDELFNTNVMQNHAVSLSTGSEKASYYASLSYMHDPGWSKQSTVQRYTVNVNALYHLTKQLELNLIGNAAYRKQKAPGTLDRILM
;
A
#
# COMPACT_ATOMS: atom_id res chain seq x y z
N MET A 1 -30.26 8.99 -11.65
CA MET A 1 -29.03 9.65 -12.12
C MET A 1 -28.05 9.51 -10.99
N GLU A 2 -27.16 8.53 -11.10
CA GLU A 2 -26.12 8.28 -10.09
C GLU A 2 -25.05 9.35 -10.26
N ASP A 3 -24.82 10.13 -9.21
CA ASP A 3 -23.82 11.19 -9.20
C ASP A 3 -22.43 10.55 -9.20
N VAL A 4 -21.64 10.84 -10.22
CA VAL A 4 -20.32 10.24 -10.41
C VAL A 4 -19.32 11.16 -9.75
N THR A 5 -18.86 10.78 -8.56
CA THR A 5 -17.82 11.51 -7.85
C THR A 5 -16.53 11.47 -8.67
N GLU A 6 -16.00 12.65 -8.99
CA GLU A 6 -14.77 12.81 -9.74
C GLU A 6 -13.60 12.50 -8.82
N VAL A 7 -13.09 11.27 -8.89
CA VAL A 7 -11.97 10.83 -8.04
C VAL A 7 -10.66 11.25 -8.72
N SER A 8 -10.02 12.31 -8.20
CA SER A 8 -8.70 12.74 -8.66
C SER A 8 -7.62 11.68 -8.35
N ALA A 9 -6.50 11.71 -9.07
CA ALA A 9 -5.38 10.79 -8.83
C ALA A 9 -4.85 10.88 -7.38
N ASP A 10 -4.95 12.05 -6.76
CA ASP A 10 -4.59 12.27 -5.35
C ASP A 10 -5.60 11.62 -4.38
N ALA A 11 -6.87 11.51 -4.78
CA ALA A 11 -7.90 10.80 -4.03
C ALA A 11 -7.71 9.27 -4.07
N LEU A 12 -7.03 8.72 -5.09
CA LEU A 12 -6.58 7.32 -5.17
C LEU A 12 -5.42 7.00 -4.20
N SER A 13 -4.61 8.00 -3.85
CA SER A 13 -3.49 7.83 -2.92
C SER A 13 -3.85 8.13 -1.46
N SER A 14 -4.86 8.97 -1.22
CA SER A 14 -5.36 9.25 0.13
C SER A 14 -6.41 8.20 0.51
N GLY A 15 -6.23 7.51 1.64
CA GLY A 15 -7.11 6.43 2.11
C GLY A 15 -8.52 6.89 2.53
N ASN A 16 -9.25 7.55 1.63
CA ASN A 16 -10.58 8.08 1.83
C ASN A 16 -11.65 7.01 1.56
N ALA A 17 -12.81 7.13 2.21
CA ALA A 17 -13.93 6.18 2.09
C ALA A 17 -14.63 6.24 0.73
N GLU A 18 -14.62 7.39 0.04
CA GLU A 18 -15.14 7.53 -1.32
C GLU A 18 -14.34 6.71 -2.35
N THR A 19 -13.03 6.55 -2.12
CA THR A 19 -12.17 5.74 -2.96
C THR A 19 -12.36 4.24 -2.80
N LEU A 20 -12.97 3.81 -1.69
CA LEU A 20 -13.37 2.41 -1.50
C LEU A 20 -14.57 2.05 -2.38
N ILE A 21 -15.50 2.99 -2.62
CA ILE A 21 -16.66 2.79 -3.50
C ILE A 21 -16.24 2.90 -4.99
N SER A 22 -15.31 3.79 -5.34
CA SER A 22 -14.79 3.87 -6.72
C SER A 22 -13.86 2.72 -7.10
N SER A 23 -13.36 1.96 -6.11
CA SER A 23 -12.59 0.73 -6.32
C SER A 23 -13.44 -0.48 -6.71
N ALA A 24 -14.49 -0.32 -7.52
CA ALA A 24 -15.31 -1.42 -8.04
C ALA A 24 -14.47 -2.53 -8.71
N VAL A 25 -13.30 -2.18 -9.28
CA VAL A 25 -12.33 -3.15 -9.82
C VAL A 25 -11.61 -3.94 -8.72
N ALA A 26 -11.40 -3.36 -7.53
CA ALA A 26 -10.84 -4.07 -6.38
C ALA A 26 -11.82 -5.08 -5.75
N GLY A 27 -13.08 -5.11 -6.20
CA GLY A 27 -14.05 -6.14 -5.84
C GLY A 27 -13.98 -7.40 -6.72
N LEU A 28 -13.25 -7.36 -7.84
CA LEU A 28 -13.12 -8.48 -8.76
C LEU A 28 -11.90 -9.33 -8.42
N ASN A 29 -12.07 -10.66 -8.42
CA ASN A 29 -10.95 -11.57 -8.38
C ASN A 29 -10.35 -11.70 -9.78
N ALA A 30 -9.01 -11.62 -9.89
CA ALA A 30 -8.30 -11.76 -11.16
C ALA A 30 -8.55 -13.13 -11.80
N ASP A 31 -8.72 -14.19 -11.00
CA ASP A 31 -9.02 -15.54 -11.50
C ASP A 31 -10.38 -15.62 -12.22
N ASP A 32 -11.27 -14.66 -12.03
CA ASP A 32 -12.59 -14.63 -12.68
C ASP A 32 -12.58 -13.87 -14.01
N ILE A 33 -11.45 -13.24 -14.36
CA ILE A 33 -11.35 -12.45 -15.57
C ILE A 33 -11.00 -13.36 -16.75
N GLU A 34 -11.78 -13.27 -17.81
CA GLU A 34 -11.55 -13.96 -19.07
C GLU A 34 -10.63 -13.14 -19.99
N SER A 35 -10.89 -11.84 -20.11
CA SER A 35 -10.07 -10.97 -20.98
C SER A 35 -10.11 -9.50 -20.55
N PHE A 36 -9.06 -8.79 -20.94
CA PHE A 36 -8.94 -7.34 -20.86
C PHE A 36 -8.79 -6.78 -22.27
N GLN A 37 -9.57 -5.75 -22.60
CA GLN A 37 -9.43 -5.00 -23.85
C GLN A 37 -9.18 -3.53 -23.50
N ILE A 38 -8.13 -2.95 -24.09
CA ILE A 38 -7.73 -1.57 -23.82
C ILE A 38 -7.98 -0.77 -25.09
N LEU A 39 -8.94 0.15 -25.02
CA LEU A 39 -9.31 1.05 -26.10
C LEU A 39 -8.61 2.38 -25.90
N LYS A 40 -7.68 2.71 -26.81
CA LYS A 40 -6.82 3.90 -26.72
C LYS A 40 -7.18 4.97 -27.75
N ASP A 41 -7.77 4.58 -28.87
CA ASP A 41 -8.03 5.47 -29.99
C ASP A 41 -9.43 6.08 -29.92
N GLY A 42 -9.54 7.33 -30.38
CA GLY A 42 -10.77 8.13 -30.30
C GLY A 42 -11.98 7.52 -31.01
N SER A 43 -11.78 6.70 -32.05
CA SER A 43 -12.88 5.98 -32.71
C SER A 43 -13.43 4.86 -31.84
N ALA A 44 -12.57 4.09 -31.18
CA ALA A 44 -12.94 2.97 -30.32
C ALA A 44 -13.55 3.45 -28.99
N THR A 45 -13.09 4.58 -28.46
CA THR A 45 -13.60 5.15 -27.20
C THR A 45 -14.89 5.95 -27.37
N SER A 46 -15.21 6.40 -28.59
CA SER A 46 -16.39 7.23 -28.88
C SER A 46 -17.73 6.60 -28.48
N ILE A 47 -17.81 5.27 -28.51
CA ILE A 47 -19.01 4.50 -28.12
C ILE A 47 -19.31 4.66 -26.62
N TYR A 48 -18.28 4.90 -25.80
CA TYR A 48 -18.40 5.03 -24.34
C TYR A 48 -18.56 6.48 -23.86
N GLY A 49 -18.63 7.44 -24.79
CA GLY A 49 -18.96 8.83 -24.53
C GLY A 49 -17.80 9.70 -24.03
N ALA A 50 -18.13 10.94 -23.63
CA ALA A 50 -17.13 11.99 -23.33
C ALA A 50 -16.19 11.67 -22.15
N ARG A 51 -16.54 10.72 -21.27
CA ARG A 51 -15.67 10.30 -20.15
C ARG A 51 -14.59 9.30 -20.60
N ALA A 52 -14.68 8.78 -21.81
CA ALA A 52 -13.71 7.87 -22.42
C ALA A 52 -12.49 8.59 -23.04
N MET A 53 -12.34 9.90 -22.82
CA MET A 53 -11.23 10.72 -23.35
C MET A 53 -9.85 10.22 -22.89
N ALA A 54 -9.76 9.62 -21.71
CA ALA A 54 -8.52 9.02 -21.19
C ALA A 54 -8.31 7.55 -21.63
N GLY A 55 -9.21 6.99 -22.46
CA GLY A 55 -9.25 5.58 -22.82
C GLY A 55 -10.27 4.77 -22.01
N VAL A 56 -10.53 3.53 -22.45
CA VAL A 56 -11.45 2.60 -21.77
C VAL A 56 -10.80 1.24 -21.63
N ILE A 57 -10.94 0.63 -20.46
CA ILE A 57 -10.56 -0.76 -20.22
C ILE A 57 -11.83 -1.58 -20.06
N VAL A 58 -12.10 -2.48 -21.01
CA VAL A 58 -13.22 -3.41 -20.95
C VAL A 58 -12.74 -4.72 -20.34
N VAL A 59 -13.33 -5.08 -19.20
CA VAL A 59 -13.06 -6.34 -18.50
C VAL A 59 -14.21 -7.29 -18.75
N THR A 60 -13.91 -8.49 -19.28
CA THR A 60 -14.90 -9.56 -19.45
C THR A 60 -14.66 -10.65 -18.42
N THR A 61 -15.70 -11.02 -17.66
CA THR A 61 -15.64 -12.13 -16.70
C THR A 61 -15.96 -13.46 -17.35
N LYS A 62 -15.40 -14.54 -16.78
CA LYS A 62 -15.57 -15.90 -17.25
C LYS A 62 -17.04 -16.33 -17.22
N ARG A 63 -17.40 -17.17 -18.18
CA ARG A 63 -18.73 -17.78 -18.32
C ARG A 63 -18.65 -19.29 -18.27
N GLY A 64 -19.79 -19.93 -17.99
CA GLY A 64 -19.93 -21.38 -18.11
C GLY A 64 -19.72 -21.84 -19.55
N LYS A 65 -19.17 -23.04 -19.75
CA LYS A 65 -19.07 -23.65 -21.08
C LYS A 65 -19.97 -24.88 -21.16
N ALA A 66 -20.71 -24.99 -22.26
CA ALA A 66 -21.58 -26.15 -22.49
C ALA A 66 -20.76 -27.45 -22.59
N GLY A 67 -21.28 -28.53 -21.99
CA GLY A 67 -20.74 -29.89 -22.13
C GLY A 67 -19.52 -30.19 -21.27
N THR A 68 -18.97 -29.22 -20.53
CA THR A 68 -17.85 -29.45 -19.60
C THR A 68 -18.15 -28.84 -18.24
N SER A 69 -18.06 -29.66 -17.20
CA SER A 69 -18.10 -29.20 -15.82
C SER A 69 -16.68 -29.21 -15.27
N ARG A 70 -16.20 -28.04 -14.85
CA ARG A 70 -14.84 -27.87 -14.34
C ARG A 70 -14.88 -27.13 -13.02
N ILE A 71 -14.29 -27.75 -11.99
CA ILE A 71 -14.00 -27.11 -10.71
C ILE A 71 -12.51 -26.82 -10.70
N ASN A 72 -12.15 -25.58 -10.39
CA ASN A 72 -10.76 -25.18 -10.22
C ASN A 72 -10.56 -24.62 -8.83
N TYR A 73 -9.41 -24.96 -8.24
CA TYR A 73 -8.91 -24.32 -7.04
C TYR A 73 -7.53 -23.72 -7.34
N THR A 74 -7.35 -22.45 -6.98
CA THR A 74 -6.08 -21.74 -7.05
C THR A 74 -5.67 -21.35 -5.64
N GLY A 75 -4.46 -21.72 -5.24
CA GLY A 75 -3.84 -21.29 -4.00
C GLY A 75 -2.50 -20.62 -4.30
N GLU A 76 -2.33 -19.38 -3.87
CA GLU A 76 -1.11 -18.61 -4.07
C GLU A 76 -0.59 -18.12 -2.72
N PHE A 77 0.72 -18.27 -2.50
CA PHE A 77 1.40 -17.80 -1.30
C PHE A 77 2.60 -16.95 -1.69
N THR A 78 2.66 -15.73 -1.17
CA THR A 78 3.73 -14.79 -1.45
C THR A 78 4.40 -14.37 -0.16
N VAL A 79 5.69 -14.69 -0.03
CA VAL A 79 6.49 -14.30 1.13
C VAL A 79 7.12 -12.94 0.87
N ARG A 80 6.90 -11.99 1.77
CA ARG A 80 7.60 -10.71 1.78
C ARG A 80 8.55 -10.69 2.96
N MET A 81 9.84 -10.71 2.66
CA MET A 81 10.89 -10.65 3.68
C MET A 81 11.02 -9.23 4.22
N LYS A 82 11.39 -9.14 5.50
CA LYS A 82 11.75 -7.86 6.11
C LYS A 82 13.03 -7.31 5.43
N PRO A 83 13.03 -6.05 4.98
CA PRO A 83 14.21 -5.39 4.43
C PRO A 83 15.28 -5.24 5.52
N LYS A 84 16.55 -5.19 5.11
CA LYS A 84 17.68 -4.95 6.01
C LYS A 84 18.47 -3.74 5.53
N TYR A 85 19.18 -3.09 6.44
CA TYR A 85 20.07 -1.97 6.11
C TYR A 85 21.07 -2.33 5.01
N ASN A 86 21.63 -3.55 5.04
CA ASN A 86 22.59 -4.02 4.02
C ASN A 86 22.00 -4.16 2.61
N ASP A 87 20.67 -4.21 2.45
CA ASP A 87 20.03 -4.25 1.14
C ASP A 87 20.08 -2.87 0.45
N PHE A 88 20.37 -1.83 1.23
CA PHE A 88 20.51 -0.46 0.77
C PHE A 88 21.95 -0.01 1.03
N ASN A 89 22.60 0.65 0.08
CA ASN A 89 23.93 1.24 0.29
C ASN A 89 23.81 2.52 1.14
N ILE A 90 23.37 2.37 2.39
CA ILE A 90 23.12 3.45 3.35
C ILE A 90 24.08 3.35 4.50
N MET A 91 24.52 4.52 4.96
CA MET A 91 25.44 4.62 6.10
C MET A 91 24.77 4.15 7.39
N ASN A 92 25.50 3.38 8.18
CA ASN A 92 25.11 3.09 9.56
C ASN A 92 25.38 4.30 10.49
N SER A 93 24.92 4.25 11.75
CA SER A 93 25.11 5.35 12.71
C SER A 93 26.57 5.77 12.91
N GLN A 94 27.53 4.84 12.85
CA GLN A 94 28.96 5.18 13.03
C GLN A 94 29.54 5.86 11.80
N GLU A 95 29.22 5.37 10.60
CA GLU A 95 29.64 5.98 9.33
C GLU A 95 29.05 7.39 9.18
N GLN A 96 27.76 7.56 9.51
CA GLN A 96 27.09 8.85 9.51
C GLN A 96 27.75 9.84 10.49
N MET A 97 28.10 9.40 11.70
CA MET A 97 28.79 10.23 12.67
C MET A 97 30.23 10.56 12.25
N GLY A 98 30.91 9.65 11.56
CA GLY A 98 32.20 9.92 10.93
C GLY A 98 32.12 11.06 9.92
N VAL A 99 31.13 11.02 9.02
CA VAL A 99 30.86 12.11 8.07
C VAL A 99 30.54 13.41 8.80
N TYR A 100 29.73 13.38 9.85
CA TYR A 100 29.43 14.59 10.63
C TYR A 100 30.67 15.17 11.33
N LYS A 101 31.55 14.32 11.86
CA LYS A 101 32.81 14.77 12.46
C LYS A 101 33.74 15.41 11.43
N GLU A 102 33.79 14.87 10.21
CA GLU A 102 34.54 15.49 9.11
C GLU A 102 33.95 16.84 8.73
N LEU A 103 32.62 16.96 8.65
CA LEU A 103 31.94 18.22 8.38
C LEU A 103 32.13 19.27 9.50
N GLU A 104 32.17 18.85 10.76
CA GLU A 104 32.52 19.73 11.88
C GLU A 104 33.95 20.27 11.72
N ASN A 105 34.92 19.38 11.51
CA ASN A 105 36.33 19.74 11.32
C ASN A 105 36.56 20.66 10.12
N ALA A 106 35.79 20.47 9.05
CA ALA A 106 35.81 21.34 7.87
C ALA A 106 35.05 22.67 8.07
N GLY A 107 34.43 22.89 9.24
CA GLY A 107 33.77 24.14 9.60
C GLY A 107 32.33 24.28 9.09
N TYR A 108 31.68 23.19 8.66
CA TYR A 108 30.28 23.22 8.20
C TYR A 108 29.27 23.11 9.35
N LEU A 109 29.62 22.44 10.45
CA LEU A 109 28.74 22.26 11.62
C LEU A 109 29.12 23.19 12.77
N THR A 110 29.07 24.51 12.54
CA THR A 110 29.38 25.49 13.59
C THR A 110 28.19 25.81 14.47
N LEU A 111 28.45 26.14 15.74
CA LEU A 111 27.43 26.61 16.70
C LEU A 111 26.52 27.69 16.09
N ALA A 112 27.09 28.72 15.47
CA ALA A 112 26.32 29.84 14.90
C ALA A 112 25.41 29.41 13.74
N GLY A 113 25.86 28.47 12.90
CA GLY A 113 25.10 27.97 11.76
C GLY A 113 24.02 26.95 12.14
N THR A 114 24.34 26.01 13.03
CA THR A 114 23.42 24.92 13.39
C THR A 114 22.38 25.33 14.44
N PHE A 115 22.69 26.27 15.34
CA PHE A 115 21.75 26.67 16.40
C PHE A 115 20.49 27.37 15.86
N ARG A 116 20.58 28.00 14.68
CA ARG A 116 19.46 28.71 14.04
C ARG A 116 18.77 27.91 12.94
N ALA A 117 19.32 26.75 12.58
CA ALA A 117 18.72 25.91 11.56
C ALA A 117 17.46 25.23 12.10
N SER A 118 16.40 25.19 11.30
CA SER A 118 15.14 24.53 11.65
C SER A 118 15.29 23.01 11.83
N ASN A 119 16.31 22.41 11.22
CA ASN A 119 16.68 21.02 11.40
C ASN A 119 18.20 20.87 11.49
N SER A 120 18.71 20.85 12.72
CA SER A 120 20.15 20.95 13.01
C SER A 120 20.77 19.62 13.47
N GLY A 121 19.98 18.54 13.47
CA GLY A 121 20.43 17.19 13.74
C GLY A 121 21.08 17.00 15.13
N VAL A 122 21.95 16.00 15.23
CA VAL A 122 22.64 15.66 16.49
C VAL A 122 23.56 16.77 16.99
N TYR A 123 24.31 17.43 16.10
CA TYR A 123 25.23 18.53 16.47
C TYR A 123 24.47 19.77 16.92
N GLY A 124 23.39 20.14 16.23
CA GLY A 124 22.55 21.25 16.67
C GLY A 124 21.92 21.01 18.04
N LYS A 125 21.40 19.79 18.27
CA LYS A 125 20.88 19.42 19.60
C LYS A 125 21.97 19.48 20.68
N MET A 126 23.19 19.03 20.39
CA MET A 126 24.35 19.18 21.28
C MET A 126 24.59 20.65 21.64
N TYR A 127 24.64 21.53 20.64
CA TYR A 127 24.85 22.96 20.84
C TYR A 127 23.72 23.65 21.59
N HIS A 128 22.46 23.22 21.42
CA HIS A 128 21.35 23.69 22.24
C HIS A 128 21.54 23.29 23.70
N LEU A 129 21.94 22.05 23.98
CA LEU A 129 22.18 21.58 25.36
C LEU A 129 23.34 22.34 26.02
N ILE A 130 24.40 22.65 25.27
CA ILE A 130 25.51 23.47 25.74
C ILE A 130 25.06 24.88 26.14
N ASN A 131 24.07 25.45 25.44
CA ASN A 131 23.55 26.79 25.70
C ASN A 131 22.29 26.80 26.61
N THR A 132 21.81 25.63 27.04
CA THR A 132 20.62 25.53 27.89
C THR A 132 21.04 25.47 29.34
N TYR A 133 20.78 26.55 30.08
CA TYR A 133 21.05 26.60 31.52
C TYR A 133 19.90 25.96 32.31
N ASN A 134 20.22 25.05 33.23
CA ASN A 134 19.24 24.44 34.14
C ASN A 134 19.33 25.09 35.53
N PRO A 135 18.33 25.89 35.94
CA PRO A 135 18.35 26.57 37.22
C PRO A 135 18.24 25.62 38.42
N ALA A 136 17.74 24.39 38.25
CA ALA A 136 17.61 23.41 39.32
C ALA A 136 18.94 22.73 39.69
N THR A 137 19.86 22.60 38.73
CA THR A 137 21.18 21.98 38.93
C THR A 137 22.32 23.00 39.01
N GLY A 138 22.03 24.29 38.80
CA GLY A 138 23.03 25.37 38.83
C GLY A 138 24.05 25.32 37.69
N GLY A 139 23.73 24.64 36.58
CA GLY A 139 24.67 24.38 35.50
C GLY A 139 24.00 24.17 34.14
N TYR A 140 24.81 24.12 33.09
CA TYR A 140 24.32 23.85 31.73
C TYR A 140 23.95 22.38 31.53
N ALA A 141 22.99 22.10 30.64
CA ALA A 141 22.52 20.75 30.36
C ALA A 141 23.61 19.87 29.70
N LEU A 142 24.61 20.47 29.06
CA LEU A 142 25.85 19.82 28.64
C LEU A 142 27.03 20.78 28.84
N LEU A 143 28.15 20.28 29.37
CA LEU A 143 29.37 21.08 29.50
C LEU A 143 30.02 21.29 28.14
N ASN A 144 30.52 22.50 27.86
CA ASN A 144 31.26 22.80 26.63
C ASN A 144 32.74 22.38 26.71
N THR A 145 32.99 21.17 27.19
CA THR A 145 34.33 20.56 27.18
C THR A 145 34.42 19.53 26.06
N GLU A 146 35.61 19.32 25.52
CA GLU A 146 35.83 18.32 24.47
C GLU A 146 35.37 16.93 24.92
N GLU A 147 35.67 16.56 26.16
CA GLU A 147 35.26 15.29 26.78
C GLU A 147 33.74 15.12 26.82
N ALA A 148 33.00 16.15 27.26
CA ALA A 148 31.54 16.08 27.37
C ALA A 148 30.86 16.05 25.99
N ARG A 149 31.38 16.80 25.01
CA ARG A 149 30.89 16.75 23.63
C ARG A 149 31.16 15.39 22.98
N ASN A 150 32.37 14.87 23.13
CA ASN A 150 32.72 13.54 22.61
C ASN A 150 31.88 12.44 23.26
N ALA A 151 31.60 12.53 24.56
CA ALA A 151 30.70 11.58 25.24
C ALA A 151 29.27 11.63 24.66
N TYR A 152 28.72 12.83 24.44
CA TYR A 152 27.39 13.01 23.83
C TYR A 152 27.32 12.46 22.39
N LEU A 153 28.31 12.78 21.56
CA LEU A 153 28.37 12.32 20.17
C LEU A 153 28.57 10.80 20.10
N ARG A 154 29.37 10.23 21.00
CA ARG A 154 29.56 8.78 21.12
C ARG A 154 28.30 8.05 21.55
N GLU A 155 27.49 8.63 22.43
CA GLU A 155 26.15 8.10 22.73
C GLU A 155 25.28 8.08 21.45
N ALA A 156 25.39 9.12 20.60
CA ALA A 156 24.70 9.15 19.32
C ALA A 156 25.18 8.08 18.33
N GLU A 157 26.47 7.78 18.29
CA GLU A 157 27.05 6.68 17.49
C GLU A 157 26.46 5.31 17.87
N TYR A 158 26.18 5.08 19.16
CA TYR A 158 25.62 3.82 19.66
C TYR A 158 24.09 3.73 19.53
N ARG A 159 23.39 4.82 19.18
CA ARG A 159 21.96 4.78 18.86
C ARG A 159 21.76 4.23 17.45
N ASN A 160 21.79 2.90 17.33
CA ASN A 160 21.61 2.18 16.08
C ASN A 160 20.29 1.40 16.07
N THR A 161 19.18 2.14 16.19
CA THR A 161 17.84 1.55 16.09
C THR A 161 17.64 0.97 14.69
N ASP A 162 17.31 -0.32 14.60
CA ASP A 162 16.91 -0.94 13.34
C ASP A 162 15.47 -0.53 13.00
N TRP A 163 15.31 0.56 12.23
CA TRP A 163 13.99 1.02 11.82
C TRP A 163 13.26 0.04 10.91
N PHE A 164 13.99 -0.82 10.19
CA PHE A 164 13.33 -1.86 9.40
C PHE A 164 12.71 -2.93 10.29
N ASP A 165 13.37 -3.32 11.39
CA ASP A 165 12.78 -4.17 12.43
C ASP A 165 11.59 -3.54 13.14
N GLU A 166 11.65 -2.24 13.39
CA GLU A 166 10.56 -1.55 14.08
C GLU A 166 9.31 -1.41 13.18
N LEU A 167 9.50 -1.07 11.91
CA LEU A 167 8.40 -0.69 11.01
C LEU A 167 7.84 -1.86 10.18
N PHE A 168 8.64 -2.89 9.90
CA PHE A 168 8.30 -3.96 8.96
C PHE A 168 8.35 -5.35 9.60
N ASN A 169 7.56 -6.27 9.04
CA ASN A 169 7.55 -7.68 9.42
C ASN A 169 7.74 -8.57 8.19
N THR A 170 8.26 -9.77 8.41
CA THR A 170 8.20 -10.83 7.40
C THR A 170 6.82 -11.43 7.44
N ASN A 171 6.07 -11.33 6.33
CA ASN A 171 4.69 -11.76 6.26
C ASN A 171 4.45 -12.63 5.03
N VAL A 172 3.50 -13.55 5.16
CA VAL A 172 3.03 -14.39 4.05
C VAL A 172 1.65 -13.90 3.64
N MET A 173 1.53 -13.42 2.41
CA MET A 173 0.24 -13.18 1.78
C MET A 173 -0.30 -14.50 1.24
N GLN A 174 -1.59 -14.72 1.41
CA GLN A 174 -2.29 -15.89 0.88
C GLN A 174 -3.49 -15.46 0.04
N ASN A 175 -3.68 -16.13 -1.09
CA ASN A 175 -4.84 -15.98 -1.94
C ASN A 175 -5.39 -17.37 -2.26
N HIS A 176 -6.70 -17.52 -2.09
CA HIS A 176 -7.42 -18.76 -2.36
C HIS A 176 -8.63 -18.45 -3.22
N ALA A 177 -8.79 -19.15 -4.32
CA ALA A 177 -9.94 -19.03 -5.19
C ALA A 177 -10.48 -20.41 -5.55
N VAL A 178 -11.78 -20.58 -5.42
CA VAL A 178 -12.51 -21.74 -5.92
C VAL A 178 -13.46 -21.23 -6.99
N SER A 179 -13.45 -21.87 -8.15
CA SER A 179 -14.41 -21.58 -9.22
C SER A 179 -15.04 -22.86 -9.76
N LEU A 180 -16.29 -22.73 -10.17
CA LEU A 180 -17.07 -23.75 -10.85
C LEU A 180 -17.57 -23.16 -12.17
N SER A 181 -17.24 -23.83 -13.28
CA SER A 181 -17.79 -23.55 -14.60
C SER A 181 -18.52 -24.79 -15.08
N THR A 182 -19.80 -24.66 -15.43
CA THR A 182 -20.61 -25.76 -15.95
C THR A 182 -21.64 -25.23 -16.93
N GLY A 183 -22.18 -26.11 -17.79
CA GLY A 183 -23.23 -25.72 -18.69
C GLY A 183 -23.72 -26.87 -19.55
N SER A 184 -24.94 -26.70 -20.04
CA SER A 184 -25.57 -27.48 -21.11
C SER A 184 -25.82 -26.55 -22.30
N GLU A 185 -26.40 -27.08 -23.38
CA GLU A 185 -26.85 -26.27 -24.52
C GLU A 185 -27.91 -25.21 -24.15
N LYS A 186 -28.65 -25.41 -23.05
CA LYS A 186 -29.74 -24.50 -22.65
C LYS A 186 -29.33 -23.47 -21.59
N ALA A 187 -28.29 -23.75 -20.83
CA ALA A 187 -27.86 -22.87 -19.74
C ALA A 187 -26.38 -23.05 -19.42
N SER A 188 -25.70 -21.95 -19.15
CA SER A 188 -24.30 -21.95 -18.72
C SER A 188 -24.13 -21.13 -17.45
N TYR A 189 -23.29 -21.64 -16.55
CA TYR A 189 -23.09 -21.13 -15.21
C TYR A 189 -21.61 -21.01 -14.88
N TYR A 190 -21.25 -19.89 -14.27
CA TYR A 190 -19.98 -19.68 -13.62
C TYR A 190 -20.23 -19.15 -12.21
N ALA A 191 -19.57 -19.73 -11.23
CA ALA A 191 -19.58 -19.24 -9.87
C ALA A 191 -18.17 -19.30 -9.29
N SER A 192 -17.79 -18.27 -8.53
CA SER A 192 -16.51 -18.24 -7.84
C SER A 192 -16.64 -17.67 -6.44
N LEU A 193 -15.75 -18.14 -5.58
CA LEU A 193 -15.52 -17.61 -4.25
C LEU A 193 -14.02 -17.45 -4.08
N SER A 194 -13.58 -16.29 -3.61
CA SER A 194 -12.18 -16.07 -3.30
C SER A 194 -11.96 -15.37 -1.98
N TYR A 195 -10.86 -15.73 -1.34
CA TYR A 195 -10.39 -15.14 -0.11
C TYR A 195 -8.92 -14.73 -0.27
N MET A 196 -8.64 -13.47 0.00
CA MET A 196 -7.29 -12.91 0.02
C MET A 196 -7.00 -12.37 1.41
N HIS A 197 -5.85 -12.74 1.96
CA HIS A 197 -5.32 -12.15 3.17
C HIS A 197 -3.89 -11.66 2.94
N ASP A 198 -3.74 -10.36 3.07
CA ASP A 198 -2.48 -9.66 3.00
C ASP A 198 -2.20 -9.00 4.38
N PRO A 199 -1.26 -9.52 5.19
CA PRO A 199 -0.87 -8.92 6.47
C PRO A 199 -0.03 -7.63 6.35
N GLY A 200 0.12 -7.07 5.14
CA GLY A 200 0.98 -5.93 4.86
C GLY A 200 2.47 -6.28 4.86
N TRP A 201 3.29 -5.29 4.51
CA TRP A 201 4.75 -5.35 4.74
C TRP A 201 5.14 -4.57 6.01
N SER A 202 4.42 -3.47 6.28
CA SER A 202 4.55 -2.70 7.53
C SER A 202 3.62 -3.22 8.63
N LYS A 203 4.01 -3.08 9.90
CA LYS A 203 3.27 -3.62 11.05
C LYS A 203 1.84 -3.08 11.21
N GLN A 204 1.51 -1.94 10.60
CA GLN A 204 0.21 -1.27 10.71
C GLN A 204 -0.63 -1.33 9.43
N SER A 205 -0.30 -2.23 8.51
CA SER A 205 -1.05 -2.42 7.26
C SER A 205 -1.63 -3.82 7.20
N THR A 206 -2.92 -3.97 6.88
CA THR A 206 -3.49 -5.28 6.54
C THR A 206 -4.69 -5.14 5.62
N VAL A 207 -4.88 -6.12 4.75
CA VAL A 207 -6.05 -6.24 3.87
C VAL A 207 -6.58 -7.67 3.93
N GLN A 208 -7.89 -7.79 4.09
CA GLN A 208 -8.65 -9.02 3.93
C GLN A 208 -9.76 -8.76 2.92
N ARG A 209 -9.91 -9.64 1.93
CA ARG A 209 -10.93 -9.50 0.90
C ARG A 209 -11.61 -10.83 0.64
N TYR A 210 -12.93 -10.78 0.61
CA TYR A 210 -13.80 -11.87 0.18
C TYR A 210 -14.54 -11.41 -1.07
N THR A 211 -14.52 -12.22 -2.12
CA THR A 211 -15.22 -11.91 -3.36
C THR A 211 -16.07 -13.10 -3.78
N VAL A 212 -17.28 -12.81 -4.24
CA VAL A 212 -18.20 -13.76 -4.86
C VAL A 212 -18.52 -13.24 -6.26
N ASN A 213 -18.44 -14.12 -7.25
CA ASN A 213 -18.91 -13.83 -8.60
C ASN A 213 -19.87 -14.92 -9.07
N VAL A 214 -20.94 -14.52 -9.74
CA VAL A 214 -21.91 -15.41 -10.35
C VAL A 214 -22.25 -14.89 -11.74
N ASN A 215 -22.23 -15.77 -12.72
CA ASN A 215 -22.66 -15.49 -14.08
C ASN A 215 -23.50 -16.66 -14.57
N ALA A 216 -24.75 -16.40 -14.94
CA ALA A 216 -25.71 -17.40 -15.38
C ALA A 216 -26.39 -16.94 -16.67
N LEU A 217 -26.14 -17.66 -17.76
CA LEU A 217 -26.74 -17.40 -19.06
C LEU A 217 -27.74 -18.52 -19.39
N TYR A 218 -28.96 -18.13 -19.72
CA TYR A 218 -30.05 -19.02 -20.08
C TYR A 218 -30.52 -18.75 -21.51
N HIS A 219 -30.54 -19.78 -22.33
CA HIS A 219 -31.19 -19.76 -23.65
C HIS A 219 -32.65 -20.21 -23.48
N LEU A 220 -33.54 -19.24 -23.21
CA LEU A 220 -34.97 -19.51 -22.97
C LEU A 220 -35.65 -20.00 -24.25
N THR A 221 -35.32 -19.39 -25.39
CA THR A 221 -35.72 -19.81 -26.74
C THR A 221 -34.57 -19.57 -27.72
N LYS A 222 -34.73 -19.93 -29.00
CA LYS A 222 -33.72 -19.64 -30.04
C LYS A 222 -33.49 -18.14 -30.30
N GLN A 223 -34.36 -17.28 -29.78
CA GLN A 223 -34.35 -15.83 -30.02
C GLN A 223 -34.27 -15.03 -28.71
N LEU A 224 -34.33 -15.69 -27.56
CA LEU A 224 -34.37 -15.05 -26.25
C LEU A 224 -33.31 -15.65 -25.34
N GLU A 225 -32.36 -14.80 -24.94
CA GLU A 225 -31.32 -15.12 -23.97
C GLU A 225 -31.45 -14.21 -22.76
N LEU A 226 -31.31 -14.79 -21.57
CA LEU A 226 -31.26 -14.06 -20.31
C LEU A 226 -29.89 -14.28 -19.67
N ASN A 227 -29.13 -13.20 -19.50
CA ASN A 227 -27.85 -13.23 -18.83
C ASN A 227 -27.94 -12.51 -17.47
N LEU A 228 -27.64 -13.23 -16.40
CA LEU A 228 -27.63 -12.74 -15.03
C LEU A 228 -26.19 -12.70 -14.53
N ILE A 229 -25.70 -11.52 -14.21
CA ILE A 229 -24.35 -11.32 -13.67
C ILE A 229 -24.50 -10.70 -12.28
N GLY A 230 -23.85 -11.30 -11.29
CA GLY A 230 -23.78 -10.81 -9.92
C GLY A 230 -22.34 -10.81 -9.43
N ASN A 231 -21.93 -9.72 -8.79
CA ASN A 231 -20.65 -9.63 -8.09
C ASN A 231 -20.87 -9.00 -6.72
N ALA A 232 -20.23 -9.58 -5.71
CA ALA A 232 -20.20 -9.03 -4.37
C ALA A 232 -18.78 -9.12 -3.83
N ALA A 233 -18.34 -8.08 -3.14
CA ALA A 233 -17.03 -8.03 -2.52
C ALA A 233 -17.12 -7.39 -1.14
N TYR A 234 -16.44 -7.99 -0.17
CA TYR A 234 -16.28 -7.45 1.17
C TYR A 234 -14.80 -7.33 1.49
N ARG A 235 -14.35 -6.12 1.80
CA ARG A 235 -12.95 -5.81 2.08
C ARG A 235 -12.83 -5.15 3.44
N LYS A 236 -11.97 -5.72 4.29
CA LYS A 236 -11.52 -5.12 5.54
C LYS A 236 -10.07 -4.70 5.38
N GLN A 237 -9.77 -3.42 5.58
CA GLN A 237 -8.42 -2.89 5.45
C GLN A 237 -8.06 -2.03 6.66
N LYS A 238 -6.80 -2.13 7.08
CA LYS A 238 -6.13 -1.20 7.97
C LYS A 238 -4.97 -0.58 7.22
N ALA A 239 -4.85 0.74 7.22
CA ALA A 239 -3.74 1.45 6.59
C ALA A 239 -3.00 2.31 7.63
N PRO A 240 -1.67 2.42 7.54
CA PRO A 240 -0.92 3.31 8.41
C PRO A 240 -1.30 4.77 8.13
N GLY A 241 -1.59 5.53 9.18
CA GLY A 241 -1.91 6.96 9.09
C GLY A 241 -3.37 7.30 8.79
N THR A 242 -4.25 6.31 8.61
CA THR A 242 -5.71 6.56 8.61
C THR A 242 -6.18 6.65 10.06
N LEU A 243 -6.71 7.81 10.47
CA LEU A 243 -7.47 7.90 11.71
C LEU A 243 -8.72 7.03 11.51
N ASP A 244 -8.73 5.85 12.15
CA ASP A 244 -9.84 4.91 12.12
C ASP A 244 -11.14 5.63 12.50
N ARG A 245 -11.96 6.03 11.51
CA ARG A 245 -13.37 6.30 11.76
C ARG A 245 -14.12 5.01 11.48
N ILE A 246 -14.24 4.18 12.52
CA ILE A 246 -15.21 3.11 12.57
C ILE A 246 -16.57 3.73 12.24
N LEU A 247 -17.12 3.42 11.07
CA LEU A 247 -18.53 3.68 10.78
C LEU A 247 -19.22 2.33 10.83
N MET A 248 -20.07 2.22 11.85
CA MET A 248 -21.05 1.17 12.05
C MET A 248 -22.15 1.26 11.00
#